data_AF-A0AA97MSS5-F1
#
_entry.id   AF-A0AA97MSS5-F1
#
_cell.length_a   1.000
_cell.length_b   1.000
_cell.length_c   1.000
_cell.angle_alpha   90.00
_cell.angle_beta   90.00
_cell.angle_gamma   90.00
#
_symmetry.space_group_name_H-M   'P 1'
#
loop_
_entity.id
_entity.type
_entity.pdbx_description
1 polymer ?
#
loop_
_entity_poly.entity_id
_entity_poly.type
_entity_poly.pdbx_seq_one_letter_code
_entity_poly.pdbx_strand_id
1 'polypeptide(L)'
;GLKQELFHRHKEAQQCCRPHNLPLLRAAQQREMEAMEQQIREEQRMMDEKIVLELDQKVIDQQSTLEKAGVSGFYITTNPQELTLQMNLLELIRKLQQKEAEAEKAFS
;
A
#
# COMPACT_ATOMS: atom_id res chain seq x y z
N GLY A 1 -15.88 -3.50 14.35
CA GLY A 1 -15.13 -4.15 13.24
C GLY A 1 -15.25 -5.66 13.33
N LEU A 2 -14.97 -6.39 12.24
CA LEU A 2 -15.22 -7.84 12.11
C LEU A 2 -14.69 -8.68 13.29
N LYS A 3 -13.48 -8.39 13.79
CA LYS A 3 -12.90 -9.07 14.97
C LYS A 3 -13.71 -8.83 16.26
N GLN A 4 -14.23 -7.62 16.47
CA GLN A 4 -15.05 -7.29 17.65
C GLN A 4 -16.41 -8.01 17.60
N GLU A 5 -16.99 -8.11 16.41
CA GLU A 5 -18.26 -8.83 16.19
C GLU A 5 -18.08 -10.33 16.39
N LEU A 6 -17.00 -10.92 15.87
CA LEU A 6 -16.65 -12.32 16.12
C LEU A 6 -16.46 -12.60 17.63
N PHE A 7 -15.73 -11.73 18.32
CA PHE A 7 -15.51 -11.84 19.76
C PHE A 7 -16.83 -11.75 20.56
N HIS A 8 -17.74 -10.87 20.14
CA HIS A 8 -19.05 -10.75 20.75
C HIS A 8 -19.86 -12.04 20.58
N ARG A 9 -19.93 -12.59 19.36
CA ARG A 9 -20.60 -13.87 19.07
C ARG A 9 -19.99 -15.03 19.84
N HIS A 10 -18.66 -15.07 19.98
CA HIS A 10 -17.97 -16.09 20.78
C HIS A 10 -18.38 -16.02 22.25
N LYS A 11 -18.46 -14.81 22.81
CA LYS A 11 -18.86 -14.57 24.19
C LYS A 11 -20.32 -15.00 24.44
N GLU A 12 -21.23 -14.67 23.54
CA GLU A 12 -22.64 -15.08 23.61
C GLU A 12 -22.78 -16.61 23.55
N ALA A 13 -22.07 -17.26 22.61
CA ALA A 13 -22.09 -18.72 22.48
C ALA A 13 -21.56 -19.44 23.73
N GLN A 14 -20.55 -18.87 24.41
CA GLN A 14 -20.04 -19.42 25.67
C GLN A 14 -21.07 -19.32 26.81
N GLN A 15 -21.88 -18.26 26.85
CA GLN A 15 -22.90 -18.06 27.91
C GLN A 15 -24.03 -19.08 27.83
N CYS A 16 -24.40 -19.51 26.62
CA CYS A 16 -25.48 -20.48 26.39
C CYS A 16 -24.98 -21.94 26.39
N CYS A 17 -23.68 -22.19 26.52
CA CYS A 17 -23.08 -23.52 26.40
C CYS A 17 -23.13 -24.32 27.71
N ARG A 18 -23.32 -25.64 27.62
CA ARG A 18 -23.22 -26.53 28.78
C ARG A 18 -21.75 -26.66 29.25
N PRO A 19 -21.47 -26.80 30.56
CA PRO A 19 -20.09 -26.79 31.09
C PRO A 19 -19.15 -27.84 30.47
N HIS A 20 -19.65 -29.03 30.16
CA HIS A 20 -18.84 -30.11 29.57
C HIS A 20 -18.45 -29.85 28.11
N ASN A 21 -19.21 -29.03 27.38
CA ASN A 21 -18.92 -28.66 25.98
C ASN A 21 -18.07 -27.41 25.87
N LEU A 22 -17.94 -26.63 26.95
CA LEU A 22 -17.23 -25.37 26.97
C LEU A 22 -15.76 -25.46 26.56
N PRO A 23 -14.97 -26.50 26.95
CA PRO A 23 -13.59 -26.64 26.50
C PRO A 23 -13.49 -26.84 24.98
N LEU A 24 -14.35 -27.68 24.40
CA LEU A 24 -14.39 -27.94 22.96
C LEU A 24 -14.79 -26.68 22.19
N LEU A 25 -15.80 -25.95 22.69
CA LEU A 25 -16.24 -24.68 22.11
C LEU A 25 -15.12 -23.63 22.13
N ARG A 26 -14.43 -23.46 23.26
CA ARG A 26 -13.29 -22.52 23.36
C ARG A 26 -12.17 -22.88 22.40
N ALA A 27 -11.83 -24.16 22.26
CA ALA A 27 -10.82 -24.62 21.31
C ALA A 27 -11.22 -24.39 19.85
N ALA A 28 -12.51 -24.48 19.51
CA ALA A 28 -13.01 -24.12 18.19
C ALA A 28 -12.93 -22.61 17.93
N GLN A 29 -13.37 -21.80 18.91
CA GLN A 29 -13.33 -20.33 18.83
C GLN A 29 -11.91 -19.78 18.74
N GLN A 30 -10.96 -20.37 19.47
CA GLN A 30 -9.55 -20.01 19.39
C GLN A 30 -8.99 -20.26 17.99
N ARG A 31 -9.25 -21.43 17.40
CA ARG A 31 -8.85 -21.75 16.02
C ARG A 31 -9.48 -20.81 15.00
N GLU A 32 -10.74 -20.44 15.19
CA GLU A 32 -11.43 -19.48 14.32
C GLU A 32 -10.79 -18.09 14.40
N MET A 33 -10.41 -17.64 15.59
CA MET A 33 -9.70 -16.37 15.79
C MET A 33 -8.31 -16.40 15.14
N GLU A 34 -7.56 -17.47 15.31
CA GLU A 34 -6.24 -17.65 14.70
C GLU A 34 -6.33 -17.66 13.17
N ALA A 35 -7.31 -18.38 12.60
CA ALA A 35 -7.55 -18.42 11.16
C ALA A 35 -7.94 -17.03 10.61
N MET A 36 -8.83 -16.29 11.29
CA MET A 36 -9.18 -14.93 10.91
C MET A 36 -7.95 -14.01 10.93
N GLU A 37 -7.11 -14.08 11.97
CA GLU A 37 -5.90 -13.27 12.05
C GLU A 37 -4.87 -13.62 10.97
N GLN A 38 -4.74 -14.90 10.62
CA GLN A 38 -3.92 -15.34 9.50
C GLN A 38 -4.43 -14.78 8.18
N GLN A 39 -5.75 -14.85 7.93
CA GLN A 39 -6.36 -14.31 6.73
C GLN A 39 -6.16 -12.80 6.61
N ILE A 40 -6.36 -12.04 7.70
CA ILE A 40 -6.14 -10.58 7.70
C ILE A 40 -4.69 -10.25 7.35
N ARG A 41 -3.71 -10.97 7.92
CA ARG A 41 -2.29 -10.77 7.61
C ARG A 41 -1.99 -11.08 6.15
N GLU A 42 -2.57 -12.13 5.60
CA GLU A 42 -2.39 -12.53 4.21
C GLU A 42 -3.00 -11.49 3.26
N GLU A 43 -4.23 -11.04 3.53
CA GLU A 43 -4.90 -9.99 2.76
C GLU A 43 -4.13 -8.67 2.78
N GLN A 44 -3.60 -8.29 3.95
CA GLN A 44 -2.76 -7.11 4.07
C GLN A 44 -1.47 -7.25 3.24
N ARG A 45 -0.81 -8.41 3.29
CA ARG A 45 0.40 -8.66 2.48
C ARG A 45 0.11 -8.57 1.00
N MET A 46 -0.96 -9.21 0.52
CA MET A 46 -1.37 -9.15 -0.89
C MET A 46 -1.69 -7.73 -1.34
N MET A 47 -2.32 -6.93 -0.47
CA MET A 47 -2.61 -5.53 -0.75
C MET A 47 -1.31 -4.71 -0.86
N ASP A 48 -0.37 -4.88 0.05
CA ASP A 48 0.93 -4.19 0.03
C ASP A 48 1.72 -4.55 -1.24
N GLU A 49 1.77 -5.84 -1.60
CA GLU A 49 2.39 -6.32 -2.85
C GLU A 49 1.73 -5.67 -4.09
N LYS A 50 0.40 -5.61 -4.11
CA LYS A 50 -0.35 -4.97 -5.20
C LYS A 50 -0.05 -3.48 -5.31
N ILE A 51 0.03 -2.76 -4.17
CA ILE A 51 0.36 -1.33 -4.16
C ILE A 51 1.74 -1.09 -4.78
N VAL A 52 2.75 -1.89 -4.41
CA VAL A 52 4.10 -1.77 -4.98
C VAL A 52 4.07 -1.98 -6.50
N LEU A 53 3.38 -3.02 -6.98
CA LEU A 53 3.26 -3.28 -8.42
C LEU A 53 2.56 -2.15 -9.18
N GLU A 54 1.50 -1.58 -8.60
CA GLU A 54 0.81 -0.44 -9.22
C GLU A 54 1.70 0.81 -9.24
N LEU A 55 2.50 1.05 -8.19
CA LEU A 55 3.46 2.15 -8.16
C LEU A 55 4.57 1.98 -9.20
N ASP A 56 5.12 0.78 -9.33
CA ASP A 56 6.15 0.47 -10.34
C ASP A 56 5.60 0.69 -11.76
N GLN A 57 4.37 0.25 -12.03
CA GLN A 57 3.71 0.51 -13.31
C GLN A 57 3.55 2.01 -13.57
N LYS A 58 3.22 2.81 -12.54
CA LYS A 58 3.14 4.28 -12.68
C LYS A 58 4.49 4.91 -12.99
N VAL A 59 5.58 4.41 -12.42
CA VAL A 59 6.93 4.87 -12.76
C VAL A 59 7.25 4.59 -14.23
N ILE A 60 6.92 3.38 -14.73
CA ILE A 60 7.11 3.01 -16.14
C ILE A 60 6.30 3.93 -17.06
N ASP A 61 5.02 4.17 -16.75
CA ASP A 61 4.15 5.04 -17.55
C ASP A 61 4.70 6.48 -17.63
N GLN A 62 5.21 7.00 -16.51
CA GLN A 62 5.84 8.33 -16.44
C GLN A 62 7.13 8.39 -17.27
N GLN A 63 8.02 7.40 -17.12
CA GLN A 63 9.24 7.29 -17.92
C GLN A 63 8.92 7.23 -19.42
N SER A 64 7.97 6.39 -19.82
CA SER A 64 7.56 6.26 -21.23
C SER A 64 7.01 7.58 -21.79
N THR A 65 6.26 8.33 -20.98
CA THR A 65 5.72 9.63 -21.39
C THR A 65 6.84 10.64 -21.62
N LEU A 66 7.80 10.73 -20.69
CA LEU A 66 8.92 11.66 -20.77
C LEU A 66 9.88 11.31 -21.91
N GLU A 67 10.17 10.03 -22.12
CA GLU A 67 10.97 9.52 -23.22
C GLU A 67 10.33 9.85 -24.58
N LYS A 68 9.02 9.58 -24.74
CA LYS A 68 8.28 9.90 -25.97
C LYS A 68 8.18 11.40 -26.24
N ALA A 69 8.15 12.23 -25.18
CA ALA A 69 8.20 13.68 -25.30
C ALA A 69 9.62 14.20 -25.62
N GLY A 70 10.64 13.33 -25.64
CA GLY A 70 12.02 13.70 -25.93
C GLY A 70 12.72 14.44 -24.79
N VAL A 71 12.26 14.25 -23.55
CA VAL A 71 12.89 14.89 -22.39
C VAL A 71 14.24 14.22 -22.12
N SER A 72 15.32 15.00 -22.26
CA SER A 72 16.68 14.52 -22.07
C SER A 72 16.90 13.89 -20.69
N GLY A 73 17.58 12.75 -20.66
CA GLY A 73 17.89 12.03 -19.42
C GLY A 73 16.81 11.04 -18.96
N PHE A 74 15.67 10.98 -19.66
CA PHE A 74 14.58 10.04 -19.36
C PHE A 74 14.47 8.95 -20.43
N TYR A 75 14.45 7.71 -19.96
CA TYR A 75 14.22 6.48 -20.70
C TYR A 75 13.70 5.42 -19.72
N ILE A 76 13.03 4.38 -20.22
CA ILE A 76 12.52 3.31 -19.36
C ILE A 76 13.71 2.53 -18.76
N THR A 77 13.78 2.46 -17.43
CA THR A 77 14.82 1.70 -16.72
C THR A 77 14.34 1.22 -15.36
N THR A 78 14.82 0.04 -14.96
CA THR A 78 14.61 -0.56 -13.64
C THR A 78 15.89 -0.56 -12.79
N ASN A 79 17.00 0.02 -13.31
CA ASN A 79 18.24 0.14 -12.55
C ASN A 79 18.05 1.15 -11.40
N PRO A 80 18.27 0.77 -10.12
CA PRO A 80 18.02 1.66 -8.98
C PRO A 80 18.83 2.97 -9.00
N GLN A 81 20.07 2.93 -9.52
CA GLN A 81 20.93 4.10 -9.60
C GLN A 81 20.42 5.09 -10.66
N GLU A 82 19.98 4.56 -11.81
CA GLU A 82 19.39 5.38 -12.89
C GLU A 82 18.02 5.93 -12.50
N LEU A 83 17.19 5.14 -11.81
CA LEU A 83 15.92 5.61 -11.23
C LEU A 83 16.15 6.77 -10.27
N THR A 84 17.12 6.64 -9.35
CA THR A 84 17.47 7.71 -8.42
C THR A 84 17.93 8.97 -9.16
N LEU A 85 18.74 8.82 -10.21
CA LEU A 85 19.18 9.93 -11.04
C LEU A 85 18.00 10.62 -11.74
N GLN A 86 17.12 9.86 -12.40
CA GLN A 86 15.93 10.41 -13.08
C GLN A 86 14.99 11.13 -12.11
N MET A 87 14.81 10.61 -10.89
CA MET A 87 14.01 11.27 -9.84
C MET A 87 14.64 12.59 -9.38
N ASN A 88 15.96 12.64 -9.18
CA ASN A 88 16.66 13.87 -8.83
C ASN A 88 16.59 14.92 -9.94
N LEU A 89 16.67 14.49 -11.20
CA LEU A 89 16.48 15.37 -12.36
C LEU A 89 15.06 15.95 -12.41
N LEU A 90 14.02 15.14 -12.18
CA LEU A 90 12.64 15.63 -12.08
C LEU A 90 12.48 16.65 -10.96
N GLU A 91 13.04 16.38 -9.79
CA GLU A 91 12.98 17.31 -8.66
C GLU A 91 13.65 18.65 -9.00
N LEU A 92 14.82 18.62 -9.66
CA LEU A 92 15.51 19.82 -10.11
C LEU A 92 14.68 20.62 -11.12
N ILE A 93 14.13 19.97 -12.15
CA ILE A 93 13.27 20.62 -13.15
C ILE A 93 12.08 21.31 -12.47
N ARG A 94 11.41 20.61 -11.54
CA ARG A 94 10.27 21.17 -10.80
C ARG A 94 10.66 22.37 -9.93
N LYS A 95 11.82 22.32 -9.26
CA LYS A 95 12.33 23.45 -8.47
C LYS A 95 12.66 24.66 -9.34
N LEU A 96 13.19 24.46 -10.54
CA LEU A 96 13.46 25.55 -11.48
C LEU A 96 12.16 26.19 -11.98
N GLN A 97 11.18 25.37 -12.38
CA GLN A 97 9.86 25.85 -12.80
C GLN A 97 9.12 26.62 -11.70
N GLN A 98 9.22 26.17 -10.45
CA GLN A 98 8.62 26.88 -9.32
C GLN A 98 9.26 28.26 -9.13
N LYS A 99 10.59 28.36 -9.18
CA LYS A 99 11.30 29.64 -9.09
C LYS A 99 10.94 30.59 -10.21
N GLU A 100 10.79 30.09 -11.43
CA GLU A 100 10.37 30.88 -12.59
C GLU A 100 8.95 31.44 -12.38
N ALA A 101 8.00 30.59 -11.97
CA ALA A 101 6.63 31.02 -11.68
C ALA A 101 6.53 32.02 -10.50
N GLU A 102 7.40 31.90 -9.49
CA GLU A 102 7.50 32.85 -8.38
C GLU A 102 8.05 34.20 -8.86
N ALA A 103 9.06 34.19 -9.74
CA ALA A 103 9.59 35.42 -10.34
C ALA A 103 8.52 36.12 -11.20
N GLU A 104 7.80 35.39 -12.06
CA GLU A 104 6.72 35.96 -12.88
C GLU A 104 5.63 36.64 -12.04
N LYS A 105 5.25 36.05 -10.91
CA LYS A 105 4.28 36.66 -9.97
C LYS A 105 4.81 37.91 -9.27
N ALA A 106 6.11 38.01 -9.04
CA ALA A 106 6.71 39.18 -8.40
C ALA A 106 6.79 40.40 -9.35
N PHE A 107 6.71 40.17 -10.67
CA PHE A 107 6.77 41.22 -11.69
C PHE A 107 5.42 41.50 -12.39
N SER A 108 4.34 40.84 -11.95
CA SER A 108 2.96 41.10 -12.38
C SER A 108 2.16 41.84 -11.31
#